data_AF-A0AA92H798-F1
#
_entry.id   AF-A0AA92H798-F1
#
_cell.length_a   1.000
_cell.length_b   1.000
_cell.length_c   1.000
_cell.angle_alpha   90.00
_cell.angle_beta   90.00
_cell.angle_gamma   90.00
#
_symmetry.space_group_name_H-M   'P 1'
#
loop_
_entity.id
_entity.type
_entity.pdbx_description
1 polymer ?
#
loop_
_entity_poly.entity_id
_entity_poly.type
_entity_poly.pdbx_seq_one_letter_code
_entity_poly.pdbx_strand_id
1 'polypeptide(L)'
;MLYKYLISQYGTSLSGKSTPAEDVVRRFAPSEHLTHFRDYALSALQQAKVYLLDHLAAAYADTLHEAITENVDEGVTALAILGEVNLPSPVAWVEFDDRALGAARFERASSGTRFDKKPFGKGLRGYLLDGRNEDHLRVTMFHKRLEKGFVDPLCTLVVKRSVSGTYDYDNIEVELNQSMVEFHMRTGVSSEDINGMRIVQTVETGYDLFIPYALFAMLDSPDLGGIIPSETVTFTPKEVRTARKFGKSWILATQKSHLTIRIGPQAAAHMAERAARLEFHRNSAETRDGPVRHWVTEHERHYRSGKVVLVKGHHRGHEIVRNLPTRVMGPHLETIRFEFPTANLPTRK
;
A
#
# COMPACT_ATOMS: atom_id res chain seq x y z
N MET A 1 13.17 7.36 7.48
CA MET A 1 11.88 8.03 7.65
C MET A 1 11.82 9.27 6.77
N LEU A 2 10.89 9.27 5.81
CA LEU A 2 10.57 10.37 4.91
C LEU A 2 10.04 11.58 5.69
N TYR A 3 9.17 11.38 6.69
CA TYR A 3 8.66 12.46 7.57
C TYR A 3 9.76 13.39 8.10
N LYS A 4 10.80 12.78 8.72
CA LYS A 4 11.98 13.49 9.26
C LYS A 4 12.73 14.27 8.21
N TYR A 5 12.87 13.65 7.04
CA TYR A 5 13.58 14.23 5.90
C TYR A 5 12.82 15.46 5.38
N LEU A 6 11.50 15.37 5.21
CA LEU A 6 10.66 16.50 4.76
C LEU A 6 10.72 17.68 5.73
N ILE A 7 10.55 17.44 7.03
CA ILE A 7 10.67 18.49 8.05
C ILE A 7 12.02 19.19 7.98
N SER A 8 13.09 18.40 7.86
CA SER A 8 14.45 18.95 7.79
C SER A 8 14.66 19.74 6.51
N GLN A 9 14.21 19.21 5.37
CA GLN A 9 14.37 19.81 4.06
C GLN A 9 13.57 21.11 3.93
N TYR A 10 12.29 21.09 4.27
CA TYR A 10 11.42 22.26 4.17
C TYR A 10 11.81 23.35 5.14
N GLY A 11 12.10 23.00 6.40
CA GLY A 11 12.58 23.98 7.36
C GLY A 11 13.90 24.63 6.95
N THR A 12 14.85 23.84 6.45
CA THR A 12 16.14 24.36 5.96
C THR A 12 15.95 25.26 4.74
N SER A 13 15.09 24.85 3.80
CA SER A 13 14.75 25.60 2.60
C SER A 13 14.06 26.94 2.89
N LEU A 14 13.04 26.93 3.76
CA LEU A 14 12.31 28.12 4.18
C LEU A 14 13.19 29.09 4.99
N SER A 15 14.16 28.55 5.74
CA SER A 15 15.15 29.38 6.45
C SER A 15 16.24 30.00 5.55
N GLY A 16 16.21 29.73 4.23
CA GLY A 16 17.22 30.20 3.28
C GLY A 16 18.59 29.54 3.45
N LYS A 17 18.68 28.41 4.15
CA LYS A 17 19.94 27.71 4.47
C LYS A 17 20.18 26.46 3.62
N SER A 18 19.27 26.12 2.70
CA SER A 18 19.41 24.96 1.83
C SER A 18 20.47 25.21 0.77
N THR A 19 21.35 24.24 0.53
CA THR A 19 22.29 24.33 -0.60
C THR A 19 21.60 23.96 -1.92
N PRO A 20 22.08 24.46 -3.08
CA PRO A 20 21.51 24.11 -4.39
C PRO A 20 21.60 22.62 -4.75
N ALA A 21 22.54 21.89 -4.15
CA ALA A 21 22.68 20.44 -4.32
C ALA A 21 21.64 19.67 -3.48
N GLU A 22 21.27 20.20 -2.32
CA GLU A 22 20.27 19.62 -1.44
C GLU A 22 18.84 19.96 -1.88
N ASP A 23 18.62 21.11 -2.51
CA ASP A 23 17.29 21.63 -2.87
C ASP A 23 17.20 22.07 -4.34
N VAL A 24 17.14 21.07 -5.22
CA VAL A 24 17.07 21.26 -6.67
C VAL A 24 15.82 22.04 -7.10
N VAL A 25 14.68 21.84 -6.44
CA VAL A 25 13.44 22.54 -6.80
C VAL A 25 13.60 24.03 -6.55
N ARG A 26 14.10 24.44 -5.37
CA ARG A 26 14.35 25.86 -5.07
C ARG A 26 15.42 26.48 -5.97
N ARG A 27 16.41 25.70 -6.41
CA ARG A 27 17.42 26.16 -7.38
C ARG A 27 16.81 26.48 -8.74
N PHE A 28 15.95 25.60 -9.27
CA PHE A 28 15.44 25.73 -10.64
C PHE A 28 14.16 26.57 -10.72
N ALA A 29 13.27 26.48 -9.73
CA ALA A 29 11.99 27.19 -9.69
C ALA A 29 11.76 27.87 -8.33
N PRO A 30 12.57 28.88 -7.95
CA PRO A 30 12.27 29.69 -6.79
C PRO A 30 11.01 30.52 -7.07
N SER A 31 9.95 30.30 -6.31
CA SER A 31 8.68 31.03 -6.44
C SER A 31 7.96 31.20 -5.09
N GLU A 32 7.01 32.14 -5.06
CA GLU A 32 6.11 32.31 -3.93
C GLU A 32 5.25 31.06 -3.72
N HIS A 33 4.78 30.43 -4.80
CA HIS A 33 4.08 29.14 -4.76
C HIS A 33 4.91 28.05 -4.08
N LEU A 34 6.22 27.96 -4.35
CA LEU A 34 7.11 27.00 -3.67
C LEU A 34 7.18 27.28 -2.16
N THR A 35 7.28 28.56 -1.79
CA THR A 35 7.37 28.98 -0.40
C THR A 35 6.07 28.66 0.34
N HIS A 36 4.91 29.02 -0.24
CA HIS A 36 3.59 28.71 0.32
C HIS A 36 3.35 27.21 0.45
N PHE A 37 3.67 26.41 -0.57
CA PHE A 37 3.52 24.96 -0.51
C PHE A 37 4.35 24.36 0.64
N ARG A 38 5.63 24.74 0.75
CA ARG A 38 6.52 24.18 1.77
C ARG A 38 6.19 24.67 3.17
N ASP A 39 5.74 25.91 3.33
CA ASP A 39 5.28 26.44 4.60
C ASP A 39 4.02 25.70 5.08
N TYR A 40 3.03 25.56 4.20
CA TYR A 40 1.85 24.73 4.43
C TYR A 40 2.23 23.29 4.82
N ALA A 41 3.04 22.63 3.99
CA ALA A 41 3.39 21.22 4.20
C ALA A 41 4.17 21.03 5.51
N LEU A 42 5.09 21.94 5.84
CA LEU A 42 5.83 21.89 7.09
C LEU A 42 4.91 22.08 8.30
N SER A 43 3.99 23.05 8.24
CA SER A 43 2.98 23.30 9.29
C SER A 43 2.07 22.09 9.50
N ALA A 44 1.59 21.48 8.41
CA ALA A 44 0.78 20.27 8.45
C ALA A 44 1.58 19.09 9.04
N LEU A 45 2.80 18.85 8.57
CA LEU A 45 3.67 17.78 9.08
C LEU A 45 3.95 17.93 10.58
N GLN A 46 4.15 19.15 11.09
CA GLN A 46 4.35 19.41 12.52
C GLN A 46 3.12 19.06 13.38
N GLN A 47 1.92 19.25 12.82
CA GLN A 47 0.64 18.96 13.48
C GLN A 47 0.18 17.51 13.26
N ALA A 48 0.76 16.80 12.31
CA ALA A 48 0.35 15.45 11.93
C ALA A 48 0.56 14.43 13.05
N LYS A 49 -0.45 13.59 13.28
CA LYS A 49 -0.25 12.31 13.98
C LYS A 49 0.46 11.36 13.03
N VAL A 50 1.61 10.83 13.45
CA VAL A 50 2.54 10.12 12.57
C VAL A 50 2.42 8.61 12.76
N TYR A 51 2.20 7.90 11.66
CA TYR A 51 2.11 6.46 11.57
C TYR A 51 3.14 5.92 10.59
N LEU A 52 3.98 4.99 11.04
CA LEU A 52 4.96 4.30 10.21
C LEU A 52 4.59 2.83 10.14
N LEU A 53 4.25 2.35 8.95
CA LEU A 53 3.98 0.93 8.76
C LEU A 53 5.30 0.25 8.42
N ASP A 54 5.60 -0.84 9.12
CA ASP A 54 6.59 -1.76 8.59
C ASP A 54 6.07 -2.42 7.30
N HIS A 55 6.98 -3.09 6.59
CA HIS A 55 6.66 -3.69 5.30
C HIS A 55 5.53 -4.73 5.37
N LEU A 56 5.41 -5.46 6.49
CA LEU A 56 4.35 -6.46 6.68
C LEU A 56 3.00 -5.80 6.96
N ALA A 57 2.97 -4.74 7.78
CA ALA A 57 1.77 -3.98 8.05
C ALA A 57 1.25 -3.28 6.80
N ALA A 58 2.14 -2.70 5.99
CA ALA A 58 1.78 -2.11 4.70
C ALA A 58 1.22 -3.18 3.74
N ALA A 59 1.88 -4.34 3.63
CA ALA A 59 1.40 -5.44 2.81
C ALA A 59 0.04 -5.98 3.29
N TYR A 60 -0.18 -6.10 4.60
CA TYR A 60 -1.45 -6.54 5.16
C TYR A 60 -2.59 -5.57 4.84
N ALA A 61 -2.40 -4.27 5.10
CA ALA A 61 -3.36 -3.22 4.75
C ALA A 61 -3.72 -3.26 3.26
N ASP A 62 -2.73 -3.50 2.41
CA ASP A 62 -2.88 -3.62 0.96
C ASP A 62 -3.61 -4.92 0.55
N THR A 63 -3.49 -6.03 1.28
CA THR A 63 -4.33 -7.22 1.02
C THR A 63 -5.81 -7.00 1.34
N LEU A 64 -6.12 -6.14 2.31
CA LEU A 64 -7.51 -5.77 2.60
C LEU A 64 -8.09 -4.95 1.45
N HIS A 65 -7.28 -4.10 0.79
CA HIS A 65 -7.69 -3.38 -0.42
C HIS A 65 -8.12 -4.34 -1.53
N GLU A 66 -7.31 -5.36 -1.80
CA GLU A 66 -7.61 -6.37 -2.82
C GLU A 66 -8.89 -7.12 -2.49
N ALA A 67 -9.06 -7.54 -1.23
CA ALA A 67 -10.26 -8.23 -0.79
C ALA A 67 -11.51 -7.39 -0.97
N ILE A 68 -11.45 -6.09 -0.70
CA ILE A 68 -12.58 -5.19 -0.98
C ILE A 68 -12.81 -5.08 -2.48
N THR A 69 -11.77 -4.79 -3.27
CA THR A 69 -11.87 -4.61 -4.73
C THR A 69 -12.40 -5.86 -5.45
N GLU A 70 -12.07 -7.06 -4.97
CA GLU A 70 -12.59 -8.33 -5.49
C GLU A 70 -14.10 -8.53 -5.21
N ASN A 71 -14.66 -7.83 -4.21
CA ASN A 71 -16.04 -7.98 -3.75
C ASN A 71 -16.93 -6.76 -4.00
N VAL A 72 -16.42 -5.68 -4.62
CA VAL A 72 -17.24 -4.51 -4.94
C VAL A 72 -18.14 -4.82 -6.15
N ASP A 73 -19.44 -4.53 -6.02
CA ASP A 73 -20.42 -4.65 -7.10
C ASP A 73 -20.05 -3.79 -8.32
N GLU A 74 -20.44 -4.23 -9.53
CA GLU A 74 -20.25 -3.45 -10.77
C GLU A 74 -20.92 -2.07 -10.65
N GLY A 75 -20.11 -1.03 -10.42
CA GLY A 75 -20.55 0.38 -10.43
C GLY A 75 -20.15 1.23 -9.21
N VAL A 76 -19.67 0.64 -8.12
CA VAL A 76 -19.15 1.40 -6.96
C VAL A 76 -17.64 1.54 -7.09
N THR A 77 -17.10 2.76 -6.96
CA THR A 77 -15.64 2.94 -6.92
C THR A 77 -15.12 2.44 -5.58
N ALA A 78 -14.03 1.66 -5.56
CA ALA A 78 -13.44 1.17 -4.30
C ALA A 78 -13.02 2.32 -3.35
N LEU A 79 -12.89 3.54 -3.87
CA LEU A 79 -12.60 4.75 -3.10
C LEU A 79 -13.81 5.29 -2.34
N ALA A 80 -15.04 5.05 -2.80
CA ALA A 80 -16.26 5.50 -2.11
C ALA A 80 -16.35 4.96 -0.67
N ILE A 81 -15.87 3.72 -0.46
CA ILE A 81 -15.82 3.05 0.86
C ILE A 81 -14.93 3.80 1.85
N LEU A 82 -13.94 4.57 1.38
CA LEU A 82 -13.07 5.36 2.25
C LEU A 82 -13.82 6.48 2.99
N GLY A 83 -14.95 6.95 2.44
CA GLY A 83 -15.76 8.00 3.05
C GLY A 83 -16.38 7.62 4.40
N GLU A 84 -16.45 6.32 4.70
CA GLU A 84 -16.99 5.78 5.96
C GLU A 84 -15.99 5.80 7.11
N VAL A 85 -14.70 5.93 6.80
CA VAL A 85 -13.63 5.83 7.79
C VAL A 85 -13.23 7.23 8.27
N ASN A 86 -13.28 7.43 9.58
CA ASN A 86 -12.88 8.69 10.19
C ASN A 86 -11.35 8.82 10.30
N LEU A 87 -10.84 10.03 10.04
CA LEU A 87 -9.44 10.36 10.28
C LEU A 87 -9.17 10.35 11.80
N PRO A 88 -8.06 9.76 12.27
CA PRO A 88 -7.75 9.68 13.70
C PRO A 88 -7.30 11.02 14.32
N SER A 89 -7.05 12.03 13.48
CA SER A 89 -6.69 13.39 13.86
C SER A 89 -6.92 14.34 12.66
N PRO A 90 -7.04 15.66 12.88
CA PRO A 90 -7.24 16.63 11.80
C PRO A 90 -6.13 16.60 10.74
N VAL A 91 -4.91 16.25 11.14
CA VAL A 91 -3.81 15.97 10.21
C VAL A 91 -3.20 14.61 10.56
N ALA A 92 -3.03 13.75 9.58
CA ALA A 92 -2.39 12.45 9.74
C ALA A 92 -1.26 12.28 8.70
N TRP A 93 -0.18 11.64 9.11
CA TRP A 93 0.91 11.21 8.25
C TRP A 93 1.03 9.70 8.29
N VAL A 94 0.98 9.04 7.14
CA VAL A 94 1.18 7.59 7.03
C VAL A 94 2.33 7.33 6.07
N GLU A 95 3.35 6.58 6.50
CA GLU A 95 4.53 6.27 5.70
C GLU A 95 4.84 4.77 5.69
N PHE A 96 5.30 4.28 4.55
CA PHE A 96 5.72 2.89 4.34
C PHE A 96 6.83 2.78 3.28
N ASP A 97 7.48 1.62 3.22
CA ASP A 97 8.44 1.25 2.18
C ASP A 97 7.70 0.73 0.94
N ASP A 98 7.56 1.60 -0.05
CA ASP A 98 6.92 1.31 -1.34
C ASP A 98 7.70 0.29 -2.18
N ARG A 99 9.02 0.18 -2.00
CA ARG A 99 9.80 -0.88 -2.66
C ARG A 99 9.47 -2.24 -2.06
N ALA A 100 9.42 -2.34 -0.73
CA ALA A 100 9.06 -3.58 -0.05
C ALA A 100 7.60 -3.96 -0.34
N LEU A 101 6.69 -2.98 -0.37
CA LEU A 101 5.30 -3.20 -0.76
C LEU A 101 5.22 -3.74 -2.19
N GLY A 102 5.90 -3.11 -3.15
CA GLY A 102 5.95 -3.55 -4.54
C GLY A 102 6.46 -4.98 -4.72
N ALA A 103 7.45 -5.39 -3.92
CA ALA A 103 7.92 -6.78 -3.88
C ALA A 103 6.82 -7.73 -3.38
N ALA A 104 6.14 -7.37 -2.28
CA ALA A 104 5.03 -8.16 -1.76
C ALA A 104 3.86 -8.26 -2.75
N ARG A 105 3.56 -7.18 -3.51
CA ARG A 105 2.52 -7.19 -4.56
C ARG A 105 2.85 -8.19 -5.67
N PHE A 106 4.10 -8.17 -6.10
CA PHE A 106 4.60 -9.06 -7.14
C PHE A 106 4.59 -10.54 -6.68
N GLU A 107 5.10 -10.83 -5.48
CA GLU A 107 5.17 -12.19 -4.94
C GLU A 107 3.79 -12.85 -4.82
N ARG A 108 2.77 -12.09 -4.44
CA ARG A 108 1.38 -12.57 -4.35
C ARG A 108 0.59 -12.50 -5.66
N ALA A 109 1.22 -12.06 -6.75
CA ALA A 109 0.59 -11.85 -8.05
C ALA A 109 -0.68 -10.96 -7.97
N SER A 110 -0.57 -9.84 -7.25
CA SER A 110 -1.62 -8.83 -7.14
C SER A 110 -2.17 -8.45 -8.53
N SER A 111 -3.46 -8.14 -8.61
CA SER A 111 -4.11 -7.74 -9.87
C SER A 111 -3.38 -6.58 -10.55
N GLY A 112 -2.92 -5.60 -9.77
CA GLY A 112 -2.16 -4.43 -10.25
C GLY A 112 -0.76 -4.76 -10.78
N THR A 113 -0.18 -5.91 -10.40
CA THR A 113 1.17 -6.34 -10.83
C THR A 113 1.15 -7.61 -11.68
N ARG A 114 -0.03 -8.07 -12.11
CA ARG A 114 -0.21 -9.35 -12.82
C ARG A 114 0.61 -9.45 -14.10
N PHE A 115 0.84 -8.31 -14.76
CA PHE A 115 1.60 -8.23 -16.02
C PHE A 115 3.05 -7.77 -15.82
N ASP A 116 3.44 -7.50 -14.57
CA ASP A 116 4.81 -7.11 -14.28
C ASP A 116 5.75 -8.29 -14.46
N LYS A 117 6.94 -8.03 -15.00
CA LYS A 117 8.00 -9.04 -15.17
C LYS A 117 8.94 -9.12 -13.97
N LYS A 118 8.90 -8.12 -13.08
CA LYS A 118 9.77 -7.97 -11.91
C LYS A 118 9.07 -7.09 -10.87
N PRO A 119 9.42 -7.21 -9.58
CA PRO A 119 8.87 -6.33 -8.56
C PRO A 119 9.17 -4.86 -8.86
N PHE A 120 8.18 -4.01 -8.62
CA PHE A 120 8.24 -2.59 -8.90
C PHE A 120 7.83 -1.75 -7.68
N GLY A 121 8.73 -0.90 -7.23
CA GLY A 121 8.51 0.05 -6.14
C GLY A 121 9.78 0.88 -5.95
N LYS A 122 9.64 2.16 -5.63
CA LYS A 122 10.72 3.14 -5.89
C LYS A 122 11.40 3.71 -4.65
N GLY A 123 10.98 3.36 -3.43
CA GLY A 123 11.64 3.81 -2.20
C GLY A 123 10.66 4.00 -1.04
N LEU A 124 10.67 5.17 -0.40
CA LEU A 124 9.73 5.49 0.69
C LEU A 124 8.57 6.33 0.14
N ARG A 125 7.35 5.98 0.55
CA ARG A 125 6.13 6.70 0.22
C ARG A 125 5.46 7.18 1.50
N GLY A 126 4.92 8.39 1.47
CA GLY A 126 4.21 8.97 2.60
C GLY A 126 2.99 9.76 2.17
N TYR A 127 1.91 9.64 2.90
CA TYR A 127 0.65 10.32 2.70
C TYR A 127 0.45 11.34 3.80
N LEU A 128 0.28 12.60 3.41
CA LEU A 128 -0.24 13.64 4.28
C LEU A 128 -1.74 13.78 4.01
N LEU A 129 -2.55 13.47 5.02
CA LEU A 129 -3.99 13.67 5.01
C LEU A 129 -4.28 14.87 5.92
N ASP A 130 -4.66 16.01 5.33
CA ASP A 130 -4.96 17.26 6.03
C ASP A 130 -6.44 17.60 5.89
N GLY A 131 -7.20 17.30 6.94
CA GLY A 131 -8.63 17.56 7.08
C GLY A 131 -8.93 18.75 7.99
N ARG A 132 -7.97 19.68 8.19
CA ARG A 132 -8.22 20.91 8.98
C ARG A 132 -9.21 21.86 8.31
N ASN A 133 -9.36 21.79 6.98
CA ASN A 133 -10.38 22.54 6.28
C ASN A 133 -11.75 21.84 6.46
N GLU A 134 -12.77 22.61 6.82
CA GLU A 134 -14.10 22.06 7.08
C GLU A 134 -14.78 21.55 5.81
N ASP A 135 -14.47 22.11 4.63
CA ASP A 135 -15.11 21.80 3.36
C ASP A 135 -14.44 20.63 2.61
N HIS A 136 -13.16 20.37 2.86
CA HIS A 136 -12.40 19.38 2.11
C HIS A 136 -11.23 18.74 2.86
N LEU A 137 -10.86 17.55 2.42
CA LEU A 137 -9.62 16.86 2.76
C LEU A 137 -8.59 17.06 1.67
N ARG A 138 -7.37 17.46 2.04
CA ARG A 138 -6.21 17.45 1.15
C ARG A 138 -5.41 16.17 1.35
N VAL A 139 -5.21 15.42 0.29
CA VAL A 139 -4.38 14.20 0.27
C VAL A 139 -3.17 14.44 -0.62
N THR A 140 -2.00 14.52 -0.01
CA THR A 140 -0.74 14.73 -0.73
C THR A 140 0.18 13.52 -0.54
N MET A 141 0.50 12.84 -1.64
CA MET A 141 1.48 11.75 -1.66
C MET A 141 2.89 12.29 -1.92
N PHE A 142 3.83 11.93 -1.05
CA PHE A 142 5.25 12.22 -1.17
C PHE A 142 6.00 10.94 -1.50
N HIS A 143 6.97 11.04 -2.42
CA HIS A 143 7.81 9.91 -2.81
C HIS A 143 9.28 10.30 -2.71
N LYS A 144 10.05 9.56 -1.91
CA LYS A 144 11.51 9.61 -1.97
C LYS A 144 12.03 8.37 -2.66
N ARG A 145 12.56 8.56 -3.87
CA ARG A 145 13.08 7.49 -4.69
C ARG A 145 14.54 7.20 -4.32
N LEU A 146 14.92 5.93 -4.21
CA LEU A 146 16.29 5.56 -3.82
C LEU A 146 17.35 6.10 -4.79
N GLU A 147 17.06 6.06 -6.09
CA GLU A 147 18.01 6.46 -7.15
C GLU A 147 17.91 7.95 -7.53
N LYS A 148 16.73 8.56 -7.35
CA LYS A 148 16.44 9.92 -7.83
C LYS A 148 16.27 10.96 -6.72
N GLY A 149 16.38 10.54 -5.47
CA GLY A 149 16.17 11.41 -4.32
C GLY A 149 14.69 11.80 -4.13
N PHE A 150 14.49 12.95 -3.52
CA PHE A 150 13.16 13.50 -3.25
C PHE A 150 12.92 14.74 -4.12
N VAL A 151 11.69 14.88 -4.60
CA VAL A 151 11.17 16.05 -5.31
C VAL A 151 9.78 16.33 -4.75
N ASP A 152 9.37 17.59 -4.69
CA ASP A 152 8.04 17.98 -4.20
C ASP A 152 6.93 17.35 -5.08
N PRO A 153 5.77 17.04 -4.50
CA PRO A 153 4.66 16.42 -5.23
C PRO A 153 4.11 17.34 -6.33
N LEU A 154 3.81 16.76 -7.50
CA LEU A 154 3.25 17.51 -8.63
C LEU A 154 1.79 17.93 -8.38
N CYS A 155 1.02 17.12 -7.66
CA CYS A 155 -0.37 17.41 -7.36
C CYS A 155 -0.82 16.92 -5.99
N THR A 156 -1.92 17.48 -5.52
CA THR A 156 -2.67 17.09 -4.33
C THR A 156 -4.08 16.72 -4.75
N LEU A 157 -4.63 15.65 -4.17
CA LEU A 157 -6.04 15.32 -4.31
C LEU A 157 -6.84 16.11 -3.28
N VAL A 158 -7.94 16.71 -3.73
CA VAL A 158 -8.87 17.48 -2.90
C VAL A 158 -10.20 16.73 -2.91
N VAL A 159 -10.56 16.20 -1.75
CA VAL A 159 -11.79 15.41 -1.56
C VAL A 159 -12.77 16.28 -0.81
N LYS A 160 -13.85 16.70 -1.48
CA LYS A 160 -14.85 17.57 -0.89
C LYS A 160 -15.72 16.81 0.11
N ARG A 161 -16.29 17.52 1.08
CA ARG A 161 -17.36 16.97 1.91
C ARG A 161 -18.69 17.04 1.16
N SER A 162 -19.44 15.95 1.24
CA SER A 162 -20.83 15.89 0.85
C SER A 162 -21.70 16.70 1.81
N VAL A 163 -22.97 16.90 1.45
CA VAL A 163 -23.97 17.57 2.30
C VAL A 163 -24.18 16.84 3.64
N SER A 164 -23.95 15.52 3.68
CA SER A 164 -24.01 14.72 4.92
C SER A 164 -22.74 14.79 5.77
N GLY A 165 -21.71 15.53 5.33
CA GLY A 165 -20.45 15.73 6.06
C GLY A 165 -19.40 14.63 5.84
N THR A 166 -19.71 13.59 5.07
CA THR A 166 -18.76 12.55 4.66
C THR A 166 -17.91 13.01 3.48
N TYR A 167 -16.72 12.44 3.30
CA TYR A 167 -15.88 12.76 2.15
C TYR A 167 -16.39 12.08 0.88
N ASP A 168 -16.58 12.86 -0.18
CA ASP A 168 -17.04 12.42 -1.49
C ASP A 168 -15.84 12.04 -2.37
N TYR A 169 -15.53 10.75 -2.37
CA TYR A 169 -14.46 10.16 -3.15
C TYR A 169 -14.82 9.88 -4.62
N ASP A 170 -16.09 10.05 -5.00
CA ASP A 170 -16.50 9.95 -6.39
C ASP A 170 -16.21 11.26 -7.16
N ASN A 171 -16.03 12.37 -6.42
CA ASN A 171 -15.74 13.70 -6.98
C ASN A 171 -14.43 14.29 -6.44
N ILE A 172 -13.30 13.71 -6.85
CA ILE A 172 -11.96 14.16 -6.46
C ILE A 172 -11.46 15.24 -7.41
N GLU A 173 -11.10 16.40 -6.85
CA GLU A 173 -10.39 17.46 -7.58
C GLU A 173 -8.88 17.27 -7.48
N VAL A 174 -8.16 17.60 -8.56
CA VAL A 174 -6.69 17.51 -8.60
C VAL A 174 -6.11 18.92 -8.65
N GLU A 175 -5.47 19.33 -7.56
CA GLU A 175 -4.78 20.62 -7.47
C GLU A 175 -3.31 20.46 -7.85
N LEU A 176 -2.87 21.16 -8.90
CA LEU A 176 -1.48 21.17 -9.32
C LEU A 176 -0.63 22.06 -8.42
N ASN A 177 0.54 21.55 -8.02
CA ASN A 177 1.57 22.35 -7.42
C ASN A 177 2.30 23.16 -8.51
N GLN A 178 1.97 24.44 -8.62
CA GLN A 178 2.52 25.32 -9.66
C GLN A 178 4.05 25.39 -9.64
N SER A 179 4.66 25.34 -8.46
CA SER A 179 6.12 25.33 -8.34
C SER A 179 6.75 24.09 -8.98
N MET A 180 6.05 22.96 -8.97
CA MET A 180 6.49 21.73 -9.61
C MET A 180 6.25 21.71 -11.11
N VAL A 181 5.17 22.34 -11.58
CA VAL A 181 4.95 22.57 -13.02
C VAL A 181 6.06 23.43 -13.59
N GLU A 182 6.37 24.56 -12.94
CA GLU A 182 7.48 25.45 -13.31
C GLU A 182 8.83 24.73 -13.29
N PHE A 183 9.11 23.95 -12.25
CA PHE A 183 10.32 23.14 -12.15
C PHE A 183 10.46 22.21 -13.37
N HIS A 184 9.41 21.44 -13.68
CA HIS A 184 9.45 20.50 -14.80
C HIS A 184 9.64 21.20 -16.14
N MET A 185 8.90 22.28 -16.40
CA MET A 185 9.07 23.09 -17.62
C MET A 185 10.50 23.62 -17.77
N ARG A 186 11.09 24.16 -16.69
CA ARG A 186 12.47 24.67 -16.70
C ARG A 186 13.52 23.59 -16.87
N THR A 187 13.20 22.35 -16.51
CA THR A 187 14.05 21.17 -16.77
C THR A 187 13.82 20.52 -18.14
N GLY A 188 13.00 21.15 -19.01
CA GLY A 188 12.78 20.71 -20.39
C GLY A 188 11.67 19.67 -20.57
N VAL A 189 10.83 19.45 -19.56
CA VAL A 189 9.68 18.56 -19.68
C VAL A 189 8.52 19.27 -20.36
N SER A 190 7.90 18.63 -21.35
CA SER A 190 6.79 19.22 -22.11
C SER A 190 5.50 19.32 -21.27
N SER A 191 4.59 20.23 -21.64
CA SER A 191 3.28 20.33 -20.98
C SER A 191 2.46 19.04 -21.09
N GLU A 192 2.59 18.31 -22.19
CA GLU A 192 1.94 17.01 -22.41
C GLU A 192 2.48 15.95 -21.45
N ASP A 193 3.81 15.88 -21.29
CA ASP A 193 4.44 14.98 -20.33
C ASP A 193 4.08 15.35 -18.89
N ILE A 194 3.98 16.65 -18.56
CA ILE A 194 3.52 17.09 -17.23
C ILE A 194 2.09 16.63 -16.97
N ASN A 195 1.21 16.71 -17.97
CA ASN A 195 -0.14 16.17 -17.85
C ASN A 195 -0.14 14.64 -17.69
N GLY A 196 0.71 13.92 -18.42
CA GLY A 196 0.90 12.47 -18.25
C GLY A 196 1.38 12.12 -16.84
N MET A 197 2.36 12.86 -16.31
CA MET A 197 2.84 12.70 -14.92
C MET A 197 1.75 12.97 -13.89
N ARG A 198 0.91 14.00 -14.11
CA ARG A 198 -0.25 14.30 -13.27
C ARG A 198 -1.23 13.13 -13.21
N ILE A 199 -1.57 12.55 -14.37
CA ILE A 199 -2.48 11.40 -14.45
C ILE A 199 -1.90 10.21 -13.69
N VAL A 200 -0.63 9.88 -13.92
CA VAL A 200 0.06 8.78 -13.23
C VAL A 200 0.08 9.01 -11.72
N GLN A 201 0.46 10.21 -11.26
CA GLN A 201 0.50 10.53 -9.84
C GLN A 201 -0.90 10.48 -9.21
N THR A 202 -1.94 10.91 -9.91
CA THR A 202 -3.33 10.86 -9.43
C THR A 202 -3.77 9.40 -9.21
N VAL A 203 -3.52 8.53 -10.20
CA VAL A 203 -3.85 7.10 -10.11
C VAL A 203 -3.02 6.42 -9.01
N GLU A 204 -1.71 6.66 -8.95
CA GLU A 204 -0.84 6.11 -7.90
C GLU A 204 -1.27 6.58 -6.50
N THR A 205 -1.66 7.86 -6.36
CA THR A 205 -2.11 8.42 -5.08
C THR A 205 -3.42 7.77 -4.65
N GLY A 206 -4.41 7.67 -5.55
CA GLY A 206 -5.71 7.07 -5.26
C GLY A 206 -5.62 5.58 -4.94
N TYR A 207 -4.88 4.81 -5.74
CA TYR A 207 -4.75 3.36 -5.55
C TYR A 207 -4.19 3.00 -4.16
N ASP A 208 -3.11 3.68 -3.75
CA ASP A 208 -2.45 3.41 -2.47
C ASP A 208 -3.09 4.17 -1.29
N LEU A 209 -4.05 5.08 -1.52
CA LEU A 209 -4.76 5.81 -0.46
C LEU A 209 -5.54 4.87 0.47
N PHE A 210 -5.91 3.69 -0.02
CA PHE A 210 -6.56 2.67 0.79
C PHE A 210 -5.69 2.24 1.98
N ILE A 211 -4.35 2.24 1.86
CA ILE A 211 -3.46 1.79 2.93
C ILE A 211 -3.59 2.65 4.21
N PRO A 212 -3.50 4.00 4.14
CA PRO A 212 -3.84 4.88 5.27
C PRO A 212 -5.21 4.59 5.88
N TYR A 213 -6.23 4.36 5.06
CA TYR A 213 -7.60 4.18 5.53
C TYR A 213 -7.83 2.81 6.17
N ALA A 214 -7.28 1.74 5.61
CA ALA A 214 -7.26 0.42 6.21
C ALA A 214 -6.57 0.47 7.57
N LEU A 215 -5.44 1.20 7.69
CA LEU A 215 -4.80 1.43 8.98
C LEU A 215 -5.76 2.08 9.98
N PHE A 216 -6.45 3.14 9.58
CA PHE A 216 -7.35 3.85 10.50
C PHE A 216 -8.53 2.99 10.95
N ALA A 217 -9.12 2.22 10.03
CA ALA A 217 -10.14 1.24 10.38
C ALA A 217 -9.62 0.16 11.35
N MET A 218 -8.40 -0.36 11.11
CA MET A 218 -7.77 -1.35 12.01
C MET A 218 -7.44 -0.77 13.39
N LEU A 219 -7.12 0.53 13.48
CA LEU A 219 -6.88 1.22 14.75
C LEU A 219 -8.16 1.45 15.55
N ASP A 220 -9.30 1.64 14.88
CA ASP A 220 -10.61 1.80 15.52
C ASP A 220 -11.18 0.46 16.01
N SER A 221 -10.70 -0.66 15.45
CA SER A 221 -11.06 -2.02 15.88
C SER A 221 -9.84 -2.88 16.22
N PRO A 222 -9.10 -2.60 17.33
CA PRO A 222 -7.83 -3.26 17.64
C PRO A 222 -7.93 -4.79 17.75
N ASP A 223 -9.04 -5.30 18.28
CA ASP A 223 -9.27 -6.73 18.50
C ASP A 223 -9.47 -7.52 17.20
N LEU A 224 -9.84 -6.83 16.12
CA LEU A 224 -10.09 -7.38 14.77
C LEU A 224 -9.02 -6.96 13.76
N GLY A 225 -8.37 -5.82 13.99
CA GLY A 225 -7.43 -5.20 13.07
C GLY A 225 -6.10 -5.95 12.98
N GLY A 226 -5.78 -6.80 13.95
CA GLY A 226 -4.59 -7.65 13.90
C GLY A 226 -3.28 -6.87 13.80
N ILE A 227 -3.24 -5.61 14.24
CA ILE A 227 -2.05 -4.74 14.24
C ILE A 227 -1.62 -4.42 15.67
N ILE A 228 -0.32 -4.14 15.84
CA ILE A 228 0.29 -3.79 17.12
C ILE A 228 0.94 -2.40 16.96
N PRO A 229 0.30 -1.33 17.43
CA PRO A 229 0.91 -0.01 17.45
C PRO A 229 1.93 0.09 18.59
N SER A 230 3.08 0.68 18.32
CA SER A 230 4.14 0.92 19.29
C SER A 230 4.61 2.37 19.23
N GLU A 231 4.57 3.07 20.36
CA GLU A 231 4.98 4.46 20.40
C GLU A 231 6.51 4.57 20.47
N THR A 232 7.09 5.36 19.56
CA THR A 232 8.52 5.58 19.45
C THR A 232 8.81 7.08 19.41
N VAL A 233 9.91 7.50 20.05
CA VAL A 233 10.34 8.91 20.00
C VAL A 233 10.69 9.29 18.57
N THR A 234 10.11 10.39 18.07
CA THR A 234 10.37 10.90 16.72
C THR A 234 11.81 11.35 16.61
N PHE A 235 12.22 12.40 17.33
CA PHE A 235 13.61 12.87 17.35
C PHE A 235 14.31 12.47 18.64
N THR A 236 15.48 11.83 18.52
CA THR A 236 16.29 11.43 19.66
C THR A 236 16.67 12.66 20.53
N PRO A 237 16.92 12.49 21.83
CA PRO A 237 17.34 13.60 22.70
C PRO A 237 18.60 14.34 22.19
N LYS A 238 19.49 13.65 21.47
CA LYS A 238 20.66 14.26 20.83
C LYS A 238 20.28 15.15 19.64
N GLU A 239 19.35 14.70 18.79
CA GLU A 239 18.81 15.50 17.68
C GLU A 239 18.08 16.74 18.19
N VAL A 240 17.25 16.62 19.24
CA VAL A 240 16.54 17.75 19.85
C VAL A 240 17.48 18.79 20.45
N ARG A 241 18.52 18.35 21.18
CA ARG A 241 19.55 19.26 21.72
C ARG A 241 20.29 20.00 20.61
N THR A 242 20.66 19.29 19.54
CA THR A 242 21.29 19.87 18.35
C THR A 242 20.36 20.89 17.67
N ALA A 243 19.09 20.54 17.45
CA ALA A 243 18.11 21.43 16.86
C ALA A 243 17.96 22.73 17.66
N ARG A 244 17.89 22.64 18.99
CA ARG A 244 17.88 23.81 19.88
C ARG A 244 19.14 24.66 19.75
N LYS A 245 20.32 24.04 19.78
CA LYS A 245 21.61 24.74 19.64
C LYS A 245 21.70 25.53 18.33
N PHE A 246 21.17 25.00 17.24
CA PHE A 246 21.25 25.60 15.91
C PHE A 246 19.98 26.37 15.50
N GLY A 247 19.04 26.61 16.43
CA GLY A 247 17.82 27.37 16.16
C GLY A 247 16.89 26.73 15.12
N LYS A 248 16.91 25.39 14.98
CA LYS A 248 16.03 24.65 14.07
C LYS A 248 14.64 24.47 14.70
N SER A 249 13.91 25.57 14.85
CA SER A 249 12.57 25.61 15.45
C SER A 249 11.61 24.62 14.79
N TRP A 250 11.77 24.39 13.48
CA TRP A 250 10.93 23.46 12.73
C TRP A 250 11.04 22.00 13.15
N ILE A 251 12.17 21.58 13.74
CA ILE A 251 12.33 20.24 14.35
C ILE A 251 11.68 20.23 15.74
N LEU A 252 11.82 21.32 16.49
CA LEU A 252 11.30 21.43 17.86
C LEU A 252 9.77 21.51 17.92
N ALA A 253 9.13 21.99 16.85
CA ALA A 253 7.68 22.08 16.72
C ALA A 253 7.00 20.77 16.29
N THR A 254 7.76 19.70 16.03
CA THR A 254 7.20 18.40 15.63
C THR A 254 6.66 17.60 16.80
N GLN A 255 5.80 16.61 16.49
CA GLN A 255 5.35 15.64 17.48
C GLN A 255 6.52 14.90 18.11
N LYS A 256 6.48 14.76 19.44
CA LYS A 256 7.56 14.13 20.22
C LYS A 256 7.72 12.64 19.89
N SER A 257 6.64 12.00 19.50
CA SER A 257 6.55 10.57 19.21
C SER A 257 5.73 10.30 17.95
N HIS A 258 5.88 9.09 17.44
CA HIS A 258 5.12 8.51 16.34
C HIS A 258 4.75 7.07 16.67
N LEU A 259 3.76 6.53 15.98
CA LEU A 259 3.36 5.13 16.10
C LEU A 259 4.04 4.32 15.01
N THR A 260 4.82 3.32 15.40
CA THR A 260 5.28 2.25 14.50
C THR A 260 4.28 1.12 14.55
N ILE A 261 3.73 0.78 13.39
CA ILE A 261 2.69 -0.23 13.22
C ILE A 261 3.32 -1.52 12.69
N ARG A 262 3.04 -2.61 13.39
CA ARG A 262 3.43 -3.98 12.99
C ARG A 262 2.18 -4.85 12.89
N ILE A 263 2.26 -5.95 12.15
CA ILE A 263 1.22 -6.98 12.24
C ILE A 263 1.33 -7.78 13.54
N GLY A 264 0.19 -8.17 14.08
CA GLY A 264 0.04 -9.12 15.17
C GLY A 264 -0.26 -10.54 14.66
N PRO A 265 -0.47 -11.49 15.58
CA PRO A 265 -0.62 -12.91 15.25
C PRO A 265 -1.80 -13.22 14.31
N GLN A 266 -2.93 -12.53 14.48
CA GLN A 266 -4.12 -12.74 13.65
C GLN A 266 -3.86 -12.35 12.18
N ALA A 267 -3.31 -11.14 11.94
CA ALA A 267 -2.96 -10.69 10.61
C ALA A 267 -1.89 -11.58 9.97
N ALA A 268 -0.90 -12.03 10.75
CA ALA A 268 0.10 -12.98 10.29
C ALA A 268 -0.52 -14.33 9.84
N ALA A 269 -1.46 -14.86 10.62
CA ALA A 269 -2.19 -16.08 10.27
C ALA A 269 -3.04 -15.90 9.00
N HIS A 270 -3.74 -14.77 8.86
CA HIS A 270 -4.51 -14.45 7.66
C HIS A 270 -3.62 -14.35 6.40
N MET A 271 -2.48 -13.65 6.51
CA MET A 271 -1.52 -13.57 5.41
C MET A 271 -0.95 -14.94 5.03
N ALA A 272 -0.67 -15.80 6.02
CA ALA A 272 -0.20 -17.16 5.78
C ALA A 272 -1.26 -18.03 5.08
N GLU A 273 -2.53 -17.94 5.50
CA GLU A 273 -3.63 -18.63 4.81
C GLU A 273 -3.75 -18.18 3.36
N ARG A 274 -3.73 -16.86 3.10
CA ARG A 274 -3.85 -16.30 1.75
C ARG A 274 -2.68 -16.75 0.86
N ALA A 275 -1.46 -16.78 1.40
CA ALA A 275 -0.29 -17.31 0.69
C ALA A 275 -0.45 -18.81 0.36
N ALA A 276 -0.86 -19.63 1.32
CA ALA A 276 -1.11 -21.06 1.11
C ALA A 276 -2.21 -21.30 0.06
N ARG A 277 -3.27 -20.47 0.04
CA ARG A 277 -4.32 -20.53 -0.97
C ARG A 277 -3.80 -20.17 -2.36
N LEU A 278 -2.95 -19.14 -2.47
CA LEU A 278 -2.32 -18.75 -3.73
C LEU A 278 -1.39 -19.84 -4.27
N GLU A 279 -0.55 -20.44 -3.43
CA GLU A 279 0.31 -21.56 -3.81
C GLU A 279 -0.51 -22.78 -4.25
N PHE A 280 -1.57 -23.09 -3.51
CA PHE A 280 -2.50 -24.14 -3.89
C PHE A 280 -3.12 -23.89 -5.27
N HIS A 281 -3.53 -22.64 -5.57
CA HIS A 281 -4.05 -22.27 -6.88
C HIS A 281 -2.98 -22.36 -7.99
N ARG A 282 -1.73 -21.95 -7.72
CA ARG A 282 -0.60 -22.08 -8.67
C ARG A 282 -0.34 -23.55 -9.00
N ASN A 283 -0.19 -24.40 -7.97
CA ASN A 283 0.03 -25.83 -8.14
C ASN A 283 -1.16 -26.49 -8.87
N SER A 284 -2.39 -26.10 -8.55
CA SER A 284 -3.60 -26.61 -9.22
C SER A 284 -3.72 -26.15 -10.68
N ALA A 285 -3.18 -24.97 -11.03
CA ALA A 285 -3.14 -24.47 -12.40
C ALA A 285 -2.04 -25.15 -13.23
N GLU A 286 -0.90 -25.47 -12.63
CA GLU A 286 0.20 -26.22 -13.27
C GLU A 286 -0.13 -27.71 -13.42
N THR A 287 -0.87 -28.30 -12.48
CA THR A 287 -1.27 -29.73 -12.49
C THR A 287 -2.61 -29.97 -13.20
N ARG A 288 -3.15 -28.96 -13.89
CA ARG A 288 -4.48 -29.01 -14.54
C ARG A 288 -4.48 -29.81 -15.85
N ASP A 289 -3.86 -30.98 -15.86
CA ASP A 289 -4.23 -32.07 -16.76
C ASP A 289 -5.51 -32.71 -16.19
N GLY A 290 -6.66 -32.14 -16.56
CA GLY A 290 -7.93 -32.87 -16.43
C GLY A 290 -7.84 -34.23 -17.16
N PRO A 291 -8.77 -35.18 -16.96
CA PRO A 291 -8.69 -36.51 -17.57
C PRO A 291 -8.51 -36.40 -19.10
N VAL A 292 -7.26 -36.56 -19.56
CA VAL A 292 -6.87 -36.31 -20.94
C VAL A 292 -7.43 -37.43 -21.81
N ARG A 293 -8.05 -37.05 -22.93
CA ARG A 293 -8.41 -37.97 -24.00
C ARG A 293 -7.14 -38.68 -24.47
N HIS A 294 -6.97 -39.94 -24.10
CA HIS A 294 -5.80 -40.73 -24.46
C HIS A 294 -6.16 -41.76 -25.53
N TRP A 295 -5.18 -42.08 -26.37
CA TRP A 295 -5.31 -43.13 -27.37
C TRP A 295 -5.14 -44.49 -26.71
N VAL A 296 -6.11 -45.38 -26.91
CA VAL A 296 -5.99 -46.79 -26.54
C VAL A 296 -5.57 -47.55 -27.78
N THR A 297 -4.40 -48.20 -27.73
CA THR A 297 -3.91 -49.05 -28.81
C THR A 297 -4.75 -50.31 -28.96
N GLU A 298 -4.83 -50.81 -30.19
CA GLU A 298 -5.54 -52.03 -30.51
C GLU A 298 -4.95 -53.21 -29.73
N HIS A 299 -5.79 -53.96 -29.03
CA HIS A 299 -5.37 -55.11 -28.25
C HIS A 299 -6.49 -56.15 -28.14
N GLU A 300 -6.11 -57.40 -27.96
CA GLU A 300 -7.03 -58.50 -27.71
C GLU A 300 -7.33 -58.62 -26.22
N ARG A 301 -8.61 -58.73 -25.88
CA ARG A 301 -9.06 -59.03 -24.52
C ARG A 301 -9.57 -60.44 -24.43
N HIS A 302 -8.95 -61.20 -23.53
CA HIS A 302 -9.30 -62.58 -23.25
C HIS A 302 -10.13 -62.63 -21.98
N TYR A 303 -11.39 -63.06 -22.09
CA TYR A 303 -12.27 -63.21 -20.94
C TYR A 303 -12.12 -64.60 -20.32
N ARG A 304 -12.40 -64.70 -19.02
CA ARG A 304 -12.33 -65.96 -18.27
C ARG A 304 -13.25 -67.06 -18.81
N SER A 305 -14.23 -66.70 -19.65
CA SER A 305 -15.13 -67.60 -20.38
C SER A 305 -14.55 -68.15 -21.70
N GLY A 306 -13.30 -67.84 -22.05
CA GLY A 306 -12.65 -68.27 -23.29
C GLY A 306 -12.96 -67.39 -24.52
N LYS A 307 -13.82 -66.38 -24.37
CA LYS A 307 -14.13 -65.42 -25.44
C LYS A 307 -12.94 -64.46 -25.62
N VAL A 308 -12.46 -64.33 -26.85
CA VAL A 308 -11.47 -63.31 -27.24
C VAL A 308 -12.16 -62.22 -28.03
N VAL A 309 -11.92 -60.96 -27.66
CA VAL A 309 -12.48 -59.78 -28.34
C VAL A 309 -11.34 -58.85 -28.73
N LEU A 310 -11.25 -58.54 -30.01
CA LEU A 310 -10.35 -57.51 -30.53
C LEU A 310 -10.93 -56.13 -30.22
N VAL A 311 -10.26 -55.38 -29.36
CA VAL A 311 -10.60 -53.99 -29.08
C VAL A 311 -9.84 -53.12 -30.06
N LYS A 312 -10.52 -52.62 -31.08
CA LYS A 312 -9.94 -51.67 -32.04
C LYS A 312 -9.50 -50.38 -31.35
N GLY A 313 -8.40 -49.81 -31.84
CA GLY A 313 -7.87 -48.56 -31.30
C GLY A 313 -8.88 -47.43 -31.35
N HIS A 314 -9.09 -46.75 -30.22
CA HIS A 314 -10.01 -45.62 -30.11
C HIS A 314 -9.56 -44.67 -29.00
N HIS A 315 -10.09 -43.45 -29.05
CA HIS A 315 -9.87 -42.49 -27.97
C HIS A 315 -10.79 -42.78 -26.79
N ARG A 316 -10.25 -42.69 -25.57
CA ARG A 316 -11.00 -42.85 -24.32
C ARG A 316 -10.79 -41.62 -23.43
N GLY A 317 -11.84 -41.21 -22.72
CA GLY A 317 -11.87 -39.98 -21.92
C GLY A 317 -12.82 -38.92 -22.50
N HIS A 318 -13.04 -37.83 -21.78
CA HIS A 318 -13.87 -36.71 -22.24
C HIS A 318 -12.98 -35.64 -22.87
N GLU A 319 -13.51 -34.91 -23.86
CA GLU A 319 -12.88 -33.70 -24.34
C GLU A 319 -12.85 -32.66 -23.20
N ILE A 320 -11.76 -31.88 -23.09
CA ILE A 320 -11.60 -30.93 -21.98
C ILE A 320 -12.70 -29.87 -22.07
N VAL A 321 -13.73 -29.99 -21.22
CA VAL A 321 -14.76 -28.97 -21.09
C VAL A 321 -14.17 -27.82 -20.28
N ARG A 322 -13.71 -26.78 -20.98
CA ARG A 322 -13.02 -25.62 -20.38
C ARG A 322 -13.87 -24.82 -19.36
N ASN A 323 -15.18 -25.05 -19.30
CA ASN A 323 -16.13 -24.21 -18.57
C ASN A 323 -16.86 -24.90 -17.39
N LEU A 324 -16.40 -26.07 -16.92
CA LEU A 324 -17.02 -26.70 -15.73
C LEU A 324 -16.26 -26.36 -14.44
N PRO A 325 -16.95 -25.87 -13.38
CA PRO A 325 -16.33 -25.67 -12.08
C PRO A 325 -16.08 -27.03 -11.42
N THR A 326 -14.81 -27.39 -11.23
CA THR A 326 -14.40 -28.54 -10.43
C THR A 326 -14.50 -28.20 -8.94
N ARG A 327 -15.03 -29.13 -8.13
CA ARG A 327 -15.10 -28.98 -6.67
C ARG A 327 -13.68 -29.04 -6.09
N VAL A 328 -13.11 -27.88 -5.82
CA VAL A 328 -11.76 -27.74 -5.25
C VAL A 328 -11.89 -27.71 -3.73
N MET A 329 -11.35 -28.73 -3.05
CA MET A 329 -11.12 -28.66 -1.61
C MET A 329 -9.96 -27.68 -1.39
N GLY A 330 -10.15 -26.65 -0.56
CA GLY A 330 -9.10 -25.68 -0.23
C GLY A 330 -7.87 -26.32 0.43
N PRO A 331 -6.76 -25.57 0.59
CA PRO A 331 -5.54 -26.09 1.19
C PRO A 331 -5.82 -26.66 2.59
N HIS A 332 -5.27 -27.84 2.89
CA HIS A 332 -5.31 -28.41 4.23
C HIS A 332 -4.28 -27.68 5.09
N LEU A 333 -4.72 -26.71 5.89
CA LEU A 333 -3.85 -26.05 6.86
C LEU A 333 -3.48 -27.10 7.91
N GLU A 334 -2.21 -27.50 7.97
CA GLU A 334 -1.70 -28.24 9.12
C GLU A 334 -1.92 -27.36 10.36
N THR A 335 -2.75 -27.84 11.30
CA THR A 335 -2.97 -27.17 12.59
C THR A 335 -1.62 -26.97 13.28
N ILE A 336 -1.07 -25.76 13.21
CA ILE A 336 0.03 -25.33 14.06
C ILE A 336 -0.53 -25.30 15.48
N ARG A 337 -0.24 -26.34 16.26
CA ARG A 337 -0.50 -26.34 17.70
C ARG A 337 0.46 -25.35 18.34
N PHE A 338 -0.07 -24.21 18.76
CA PHE A 338 0.63 -23.31 19.67
C PHE A 338 0.65 -23.95 21.06
N GLU A 339 1.81 -24.47 21.46
CA GLU A 339 2.07 -24.79 22.86
C GLU A 339 2.38 -23.50 23.62
N PHE A 340 1.48 -23.11 24.51
CA PHE A 340 1.75 -22.06 25.48
C PHE A 340 2.71 -22.62 26.54
N PRO A 341 3.80 -21.93 26.90
CA PRO A 341 4.55 -22.27 28.10
C PRO A 341 3.61 -22.12 29.30
N THR A 342 3.34 -23.21 30.00
CA THR A 342 2.63 -23.19 31.28
C THR A 342 3.45 -22.35 32.25
N ALA A 343 2.96 -21.15 32.55
CA ALA A 343 3.47 -20.37 33.67
C ALA A 343 3.26 -21.21 34.94
N ASN A 344 4.36 -21.57 35.61
CA ASN A 344 4.35 -22.11 36.96
C ASN A 344 3.66 -21.08 37.87
N LEU A 345 2.39 -21.28 38.14
CA LEU A 345 1.67 -20.55 39.19
C LEU A 345 2.17 -21.06 40.54
N PRO A 346 2.68 -20.20 41.43
CA PRO A 346 3.05 -20.61 42.78
C PRO A 346 1.77 -21.01 43.54
N THR A 347 1.77 -22.23 44.05
CA THR A 347 0.74 -22.75 44.94
C THR A 347 0.74 -21.95 46.25
N ARG A 348 -0.39 -21.31 46.56
CA ARG A 348 -0.66 -20.78 47.90
C ARG A 348 -0.69 -21.94 48.91
N LYS A 349 0.20 -21.90 49.89
CA LYS A 349 -0.08 -22.29 51.28
C LYS A 349 0.51 -21.25 52.20
#